data_AF-A0A8J8WFL0-F1
#
_entry.id   AF-A0A8J8WFL0-F1
#
_cell.length_a   1.000
_cell.length_b   1.000
_cell.length_c   1.000
_cell.angle_alpha   90.00
_cell.angle_beta   90.00
_cell.angle_gamma   90.00
#
_symmetry.space_group_name_H-M   'P 1'
#
loop_
_entity.id
_entity.type
_entity.pdbx_description
1 polymer ?
#
loop_
_entity_poly.entity_id
_entity_poly.type
_entity_poly.pdbx_seq_one_letter_code
_entity_poly.pdbx_strand_id
1 'polypeptide(L)'
;MDYLCHLLVIYPIRSYNTTNLLEDLKVLYRTCGIQGKGTTFIFTDQEVKEEAFLEYLNNVLSSGMISNLFTRDEQGEIVSELIPVMKRELPRRPPTPENVMDFFLTRTRQNLHVVLCFSPVGEKFRTRAMKFPGLISGCTIDWFQPWPKEALVAVAEHFLEDYEMISTVEVKASLEKGMGSIHDHVAQLCNDYFQR
;
A
#
# COMPACT_ATOMS: atom_id res chain seq x y z
N MET A 1 -20.64 7.62 -5.46
CA MET A 1 -19.70 7.45 -4.33
C MET A 1 -18.31 7.55 -4.92
N ASP A 2 -17.84 8.77 -5.11
CA ASP A 2 -16.49 9.02 -5.63
C ASP A 2 -15.51 8.90 -4.47
N TYR A 3 -15.04 7.68 -4.19
CA TYR A 3 -13.85 7.48 -3.37
C TYR A 3 -12.62 7.82 -4.23
N LEU A 4 -12.44 9.12 -4.54
CA LEU A 4 -11.17 9.65 -5.00
C LEU A 4 -10.18 9.61 -3.83
N CYS A 5 -9.77 8.39 -3.44
CA CYS A 5 -8.63 8.20 -2.57
C CYS A 5 -7.40 8.63 -3.38
N HIS A 6 -6.68 9.65 -2.93
CA HIS A 6 -5.48 10.07 -3.62
C HIS A 6 -4.46 8.94 -3.48
N LEU A 7 -4.11 8.30 -4.59
CA LEU A 7 -3.08 7.27 -4.59
C LEU A 7 -1.72 7.95 -4.54
N LEU A 8 -1.03 7.82 -3.41
CA LEU A 8 0.35 8.32 -3.28
C LEU A 8 1.28 7.12 -3.30
N VAL A 9 1.84 6.86 -4.48
CA VAL A 9 2.94 5.91 -4.66
C VAL A 9 4.24 6.69 -4.49
N ILE A 10 4.99 6.37 -3.44
CA ILE A 10 6.33 6.94 -3.26
C ILE A 10 7.28 6.15 -4.15
N TYR A 11 7.90 6.80 -5.13
CA TYR A 11 8.97 6.21 -5.93
C TYR A 11 10.31 6.59 -5.32
N PRO A 12 11.00 5.72 -4.57
CA PRO A 12 12.28 6.06 -3.98
C PRO A 12 13.32 6.31 -5.08
N ILE A 13 13.90 7.50 -5.06
CA ILE A 13 15.08 7.86 -5.86
C ILE A 13 16.31 7.06 -5.40
N ARG A 14 17.36 7.01 -6.25
CA ARG A 14 18.59 6.20 -6.04
C ARG A 14 19.29 6.35 -4.68
N SER A 15 19.00 7.40 -3.90
CA SER A 15 19.63 7.71 -2.61
C SER A 15 18.60 7.89 -1.48
N TYR A 16 17.52 7.10 -1.49
CA TYR A 16 16.47 7.18 -0.48
C TYR A 16 16.90 6.51 0.84
N ASN A 17 16.89 7.29 1.92
CA ASN A 17 17.30 6.86 3.26
C ASN A 17 16.17 7.07 4.31
N THR A 18 16.48 6.76 5.57
CA THR A 18 15.52 6.88 6.68
C THR A 18 14.97 8.31 6.85
N THR A 19 15.80 9.33 6.66
CA THR A 19 15.35 10.74 6.77
C THR A 19 14.34 11.08 5.68
N ASN A 20 14.55 10.60 4.45
CA ASN A 20 13.59 10.82 3.37
C ASN A 20 12.23 10.18 3.69
N LEU A 21 12.24 8.95 4.22
CA LEU A 21 11.01 8.28 4.64
C LEU A 21 10.25 9.07 5.72
N LEU A 22 10.96 9.60 6.72
CA LEU A 22 10.33 10.38 7.77
C LEU A 22 9.69 11.66 7.22
N GLU A 23 10.36 12.36 6.31
CA GLU A 23 9.81 13.56 5.67
C GLU A 23 8.57 13.24 4.83
N ASP A 24 8.60 12.15 4.06
CA ASP A 24 7.43 11.72 3.29
C ASP A 24 6.25 11.32 4.21
N LEU A 25 6.53 10.65 5.33
CA LEU A 25 5.53 10.32 6.34
C LEU A 25 4.95 11.59 7.00
N LYS A 26 5.75 12.63 7.26
CA LYS A 26 5.24 13.92 7.74
C LYS A 26 4.25 14.54 6.76
N VAL A 27 4.58 14.53 5.47
CA VAL A 27 3.68 15.04 4.41
C VAL A 27 2.38 14.25 4.36
N LEU A 28 2.47 12.91 4.45
CA LEU A 28 1.29 12.03 4.52
C LEU A 28 0.41 12.34 5.74
N TYR A 29 1.00 12.45 6.94
CA TYR A 29 0.28 12.77 8.17
C TYR A 29 -0.37 14.15 8.11
N ARG A 30 0.31 15.18 7.60
CA ARG A 30 -0.30 16.51 7.42
C ARG A 30 -1.45 16.48 6.40
N THR A 31 -1.30 15.75 5.30
CA THR A 31 -2.35 15.62 4.28
C THR A 31 -3.58 14.89 4.82
N CYS A 32 -3.39 13.78 5.53
CA CYS A 32 -4.48 12.97 6.08
C CYS A 32 -5.12 13.62 7.31
N GLY A 33 -4.31 14.20 8.20
CA GLY A 33 -4.75 14.73 9.48
C GLY A 33 -5.19 16.19 9.44
N ILE A 34 -4.47 17.09 8.75
CA ILE A 34 -4.86 18.51 8.65
C ILE A 34 -5.92 18.69 7.56
N GLN A 35 -5.59 18.27 6.33
CA GLN A 35 -6.48 18.47 5.18
C GLN A 35 -7.66 17.49 5.16
N GLY A 36 -7.58 16.38 5.90
CA GLY A 36 -8.63 15.37 5.94
C GLY A 36 -8.77 14.59 4.63
N LYS A 37 -7.72 14.51 3.82
CA LYS A 37 -7.77 13.84 2.50
C LYS A 37 -7.41 12.36 2.64
N GLY A 38 -8.33 11.49 2.24
CA GLY A 38 -8.10 10.06 2.11
C GLY A 38 -6.93 9.79 1.16
N THR A 39 -5.89 9.14 1.67
CA THR A 39 -4.64 8.86 0.96
C THR A 39 -4.25 7.40 1.16
N THR A 40 -3.91 6.72 0.07
CA THR A 40 -3.34 5.38 0.12
C THR A 40 -1.85 5.44 -0.12
N PHE A 41 -1.07 4.97 0.86
CA PHE A 41 0.37 4.79 0.80
C PHE A 41 0.70 3.34 0.43
N ILE A 42 1.24 3.13 -0.76
CA ILE A 42 1.72 1.82 -1.23
C ILE A 42 3.21 1.71 -0.97
N PHE A 43 3.63 0.58 -0.39
CA PHE A 43 5.02 0.30 -0.11
C PHE A 43 5.37 -1.15 -0.49
N THR A 44 6.42 -1.31 -1.29
CA THR A 44 6.85 -2.61 -1.85
C THR A 44 8.13 -3.13 -1.22
N ASP A 45 8.37 -4.44 -1.29
CA ASP A 45 9.58 -5.05 -0.74
C ASP A 45 10.88 -4.54 -1.40
N GLN A 46 10.81 -4.09 -2.66
CA GLN A 46 11.91 -3.49 -3.42
C GLN A 46 12.37 -2.14 -2.87
N GLU A 47 11.49 -1.44 -2.15
CA GLU A 47 11.72 -0.12 -1.58
C GLU A 47 12.37 -0.19 -0.20
N VAL A 48 12.43 -1.38 0.41
CA VAL A 48 13.12 -1.60 1.70
C VAL A 48 14.63 -1.56 1.51
N LYS A 49 15.21 -0.36 1.58
CA LYS A 49 16.66 -0.13 1.53
C LYS A 49 17.34 -0.36 2.88
N GLU A 50 16.67 0.01 3.96
CA GLU A 50 17.14 -0.13 5.34
C GLU A 50 16.07 -0.83 6.19
N GLU A 51 16.48 -1.67 7.15
CA GLU A 51 15.52 -2.33 8.03
C GLU A 51 14.74 -1.36 8.92
N ALA A 52 15.32 -0.18 9.20
CA ALA A 52 14.67 0.89 9.97
C ALA A 52 13.34 1.33 9.35
N PHE A 53 13.16 1.18 8.03
CA PHE A 53 11.90 1.55 7.37
C PHE A 53 10.74 0.73 7.93
N LEU A 54 10.97 -0.57 8.15
CA LEU A 54 9.96 -1.48 8.66
C LEU A 54 9.64 -1.23 10.13
N GLU A 55 10.57 -0.65 10.89
CA GLU A 55 10.30 -0.21 12.27
C GLU A 55 9.29 0.95 12.28
N TYR A 56 9.46 1.94 11.40
CA TYR A 56 8.50 3.04 11.27
C TYR A 56 7.14 2.55 10.77
N LEU A 57 7.11 1.68 9.76
CA LEU A 57 5.85 1.10 9.26
C LEU A 57 5.16 0.25 10.33
N ASN A 58 5.92 -0.52 11.12
CA ASN A 58 5.37 -1.27 12.24
C ASN A 58 4.69 -0.34 13.25
N ASN A 59 5.28 0.82 13.56
CA ASN A 59 4.67 1.80 14.45
C ASN A 59 3.40 2.42 13.84
N VAL A 60 3.42 2.78 12.55
CA VAL A 60 2.22 3.27 11.84
C VAL A 60 1.09 2.24 11.91
N LEU A 61 1.37 0.96 11.65
CA LEU A 61 0.36 -0.08 11.63
C LEU A 61 -0.13 -0.48 13.03
N SER A 62 0.74 -0.43 14.04
CA SER A 62 0.40 -0.87 15.41
C SER A 62 -0.33 0.22 16.20
N SER A 63 0.17 1.46 16.15
CA SER A 63 -0.34 2.57 16.97
C SER A 63 -0.99 3.69 16.15
N GLY A 64 -0.76 3.73 14.84
CA GLY A 64 -1.18 4.86 14.00
C GLY A 64 -0.34 6.12 14.24
N MET A 65 0.81 6.00 14.92
CA MET A 65 1.69 7.12 15.21
C MET A 65 3.16 6.71 15.27
N ILE A 66 4.04 7.64 14.91
CA ILE A 66 5.49 7.48 15.03
C ILE A 66 6.00 8.44 16.11
N SER A 67 6.70 7.91 17.10
CA SER A 67 7.32 8.69 18.17
C SER A 67 8.32 9.70 17.59
N ASN A 68 8.24 10.95 18.05
CA ASN A 68 9.13 12.04 17.62
C ASN A 68 9.14 12.31 16.10
N LEU A 69 8.05 11.96 15.38
CA LEU A 69 7.92 12.30 13.97
C LEU A 69 7.94 13.81 13.74
N PHE A 70 7.25 14.55 14.60
CA PHE A 70 7.19 16.01 14.57
C PHE A 70 7.96 16.61 15.75
N THR A 71 8.77 17.63 15.46
CA THR A 71 9.38 18.51 16.46
C THR A 71 8.33 19.28 17.25
N ARG A 72 8.71 19.88 18.39
CA ARG A 72 7.78 20.68 19.20
C ARG A 72 7.19 21.87 18.43
N ASP A 73 8.00 22.49 17.58
CA ASP A 73 7.58 23.62 16.76
C ASP A 73 6.56 23.16 15.70
N GLU A 74 6.84 22.07 14.98
CA GLU A 74 5.90 21.48 14.01
C GLU A 74 4.58 21.03 14.69
N GLN A 75 4.64 20.50 15.92
CA GLN A 75 3.42 20.16 16.68
C GLN A 75 2.59 21.42 17.00
N GLY A 76 3.26 22.53 17.35
CA GLY A 76 2.60 23.82 17.57
C GLY A 76 1.89 24.34 16.32
N GLU A 77 2.52 24.21 15.15
CA GLU A 77 1.91 24.54 13.86
C GLU A 77 0.68 23.67 13.57
N ILE A 78 0.80 22.35 13.71
CA ILE A 78 -0.30 21.40 13.49
C ILE A 78 -1.50 21.76 14.38
N VAL A 79 -1.25 22.04 15.67
CA VAL A 79 -2.30 22.44 16.61
C VAL A 79 -2.97 23.74 16.16
N SER A 80 -2.19 24.76 15.81
CA SER A 80 -2.72 26.05 15.35
C SER A 80 -3.62 25.91 14.11
N GLU A 81 -3.18 25.11 13.13
CA GLU A 81 -3.92 24.87 11.89
C GLU A 81 -5.21 24.06 12.12
N LEU A 82 -5.22 23.13 13.08
CA LEU A 82 -6.36 22.24 13.32
C LEU A 82 -7.42 22.79 14.26
N ILE A 83 -7.10 23.72 15.15
CA ILE A 83 -8.08 24.36 16.05
C ILE A 83 -9.37 24.82 15.32
N PRO A 84 -9.32 25.58 14.19
CA PRO A 84 -10.53 26.01 13.51
C PRO A 84 -11.35 24.84 12.97
N VAL A 85 -10.67 23.79 12.49
CA VAL A 85 -11.33 22.59 11.96
C VAL A 85 -11.99 21.79 13.08
N MET A 86 -11.29 21.58 14.19
CA MET A 86 -11.80 20.90 15.37
C MET A 86 -13.00 21.64 15.98
N LYS A 87 -12.97 22.96 16.07
CA LYS A 87 -14.12 23.75 16.57
C LYS A 87 -15.37 23.58 15.71
N ARG A 88 -15.19 23.40 14.40
CA ARG A 88 -16.28 23.17 13.45
C ARG A 88 -16.83 21.76 13.53
N GLU A 89 -15.97 20.75 13.62
CA GLU A 89 -16.36 19.34 13.59
C GLU A 89 -16.74 18.78 14.98
N LEU A 90 -16.10 19.27 16.04
CA LEU A 90 -16.28 18.85 17.44
C LEU A 90 -16.49 20.07 18.37
N PRO A 91 -17.59 20.84 18.21
CA PRO A 91 -17.80 22.10 18.93
C PRO A 91 -17.92 21.94 20.45
N ARG A 92 -18.18 20.72 20.94
CA ARG A 92 -18.34 20.42 22.38
C ARG A 92 -17.03 20.04 23.08
N ARG A 93 -15.94 19.79 22.33
CA ARG A 93 -14.66 19.37 22.89
C ARG A 93 -13.73 20.59 23.00
N PRO A 94 -13.15 20.89 24.18
CA PRO A 94 -12.30 22.06 24.33
C PRO A 94 -11.00 21.87 23.51
N PRO A 95 -10.56 22.88 22.73
CA PRO A 95 -9.39 22.78 21.86
C PRO A 95 -8.09 22.99 22.65
N THR A 96 -7.85 22.16 23.67
CA THR A 96 -6.54 22.08 24.32
C THR A 96 -5.53 21.43 23.37
N PRO A 97 -4.22 21.75 23.44
CA PRO A 97 -3.22 21.16 22.55
C PRO A 97 -3.27 19.63 22.51
N GLU A 98 -3.49 18.98 23.66
CA GLU A 98 -3.65 17.53 23.77
C GLU A 98 -4.88 17.01 23.00
N ASN A 99 -6.04 17.66 23.18
CA ASN A 99 -7.26 17.28 22.48
C ASN A 99 -7.16 17.48 20.95
N VAL A 100 -6.45 18.53 20.51
CA VAL A 100 -6.24 18.79 19.08
C VAL A 100 -5.28 17.75 18.48
N MET A 101 -4.23 17.36 19.20
CA MET A 101 -3.33 16.29 18.73
C MET A 101 -4.02 14.92 18.71
N ASP A 102 -4.87 14.60 19.69
CA ASP A 102 -5.70 13.39 19.65
C ASP A 102 -6.66 13.39 18.45
N PHE A 103 -7.27 14.55 18.17
CA PHE A 103 -8.11 14.75 16.98
C PHE A 103 -7.32 14.57 15.68
N PHE A 104 -6.11 15.13 15.59
CA PHE A 104 -5.20 14.98 14.45
C PHE A 104 -4.88 13.51 14.16
N LEU A 105 -4.51 12.75 15.20
CA LEU A 105 -4.14 11.34 15.05
C LEU A 105 -5.35 10.48 14.67
N THR A 106 -6.51 10.73 15.29
CA THR A 106 -7.76 10.05 14.95
C THR A 106 -8.10 10.27 13.47
N ARG A 107 -8.01 11.52 13.01
CA ARG A 107 -8.30 11.86 11.62
C ARG A 107 -7.26 11.29 10.65
N THR A 108 -6.00 11.26 11.05
CA THR A 108 -4.93 10.63 10.27
C THR A 108 -5.21 9.15 10.07
N ARG A 109 -5.55 8.41 11.14
CA ARG A 109 -5.89 6.98 11.09
C ARG A 109 -7.12 6.67 10.23
N GLN A 110 -8.07 7.61 10.12
CA GLN A 110 -9.25 7.46 9.28
C GLN A 110 -8.97 7.67 7.79
N ASN A 111 -7.95 8.47 7.46
CA ASN A 111 -7.67 8.89 6.09
C ASN A 111 -6.42 8.25 5.49
N LEU A 112 -5.50 7.73 6.31
CA LEU A 112 -4.29 7.07 5.83
C LEU A 112 -4.49 5.56 5.73
N HIS A 113 -4.49 5.05 4.51
CA HIS A 113 -4.48 3.61 4.23
C HIS A 113 -3.08 3.18 3.81
N VAL A 114 -2.54 2.14 4.45
CA VAL A 114 -1.22 1.60 4.12
C VAL A 114 -1.40 0.24 3.45
N VAL A 115 -0.79 0.05 2.28
CA VAL A 115 -0.80 -1.20 1.52
C VAL A 115 0.64 -1.68 1.37
N LEU A 116 0.93 -2.88 1.86
CA LEU A 116 2.23 -3.50 1.78
C LEU A 116 2.22 -4.61 0.72
N CYS A 117 3.06 -4.50 -0.29
CA CYS A 117 3.18 -5.48 -1.38
C CYS A 117 4.49 -6.25 -1.24
N PHE A 118 4.49 -7.31 -0.42
CA PHE A 118 5.68 -8.11 -0.14
C PHE A 118 5.59 -9.50 -0.78
N SER A 119 6.68 -9.93 -1.39
CA SER A 119 6.80 -11.30 -1.89
C SER A 119 6.95 -12.28 -0.72
N PRO A 120 6.16 -13.37 -0.66
CA PRO A 120 6.36 -14.44 0.30
C PRO A 120 7.55 -15.36 -0.07
N VAL A 121 8.17 -15.14 -1.23
CA VAL A 121 9.28 -15.98 -1.72
C VAL A 121 10.57 -15.66 -0.96
N GLY A 122 11.20 -16.71 -0.41
CA GLY A 122 12.44 -16.60 0.34
C GLY A 122 12.25 -16.26 1.82
N GLU A 123 13.35 -16.18 2.57
CA GLU A 123 13.27 -16.07 4.04
C GLU A 123 13.07 -14.62 4.54
N LYS A 124 13.35 -13.62 3.70
CA LYS A 124 13.35 -12.21 4.11
C LYS A 124 12.00 -11.76 4.67
N PHE A 125 10.91 -12.11 4.00
CA PHE A 125 9.57 -11.73 4.46
C PHE A 125 9.25 -12.38 5.81
N ARG A 126 9.51 -13.69 5.96
CA ARG A 126 9.30 -14.41 7.22
C ARG A 126 10.08 -13.77 8.38
N THR A 127 11.37 -13.49 8.16
CA THR A 127 12.22 -12.85 9.19
C THR A 127 11.71 -11.45 9.56
N ARG A 128 11.32 -10.64 8.57
CA ARG A 128 10.76 -9.30 8.79
C ARG A 128 9.42 -9.36 9.53
N ALA A 129 8.53 -10.27 9.16
CA ALA A 129 7.24 -10.47 9.81
C ALA A 129 7.38 -10.87 11.29
N MET A 130 8.38 -11.69 11.63
CA MET A 130 8.69 -12.03 13.02
C MET A 130 9.29 -10.85 13.80
N LYS A 131 10.16 -10.06 13.16
CA LYS A 131 10.80 -8.89 13.79
C LYS A 131 9.83 -7.72 13.98
N PHE A 132 8.86 -7.57 13.07
CA PHE A 132 7.92 -6.46 13.00
C PHE A 132 6.48 -6.98 12.95
N PRO A 133 5.91 -7.41 14.09
CA PRO A 133 4.61 -8.08 14.12
C PRO A 133 3.43 -7.20 13.67
N GLY A 134 3.58 -5.88 13.69
CA GLY A 134 2.60 -4.92 13.18
C GLY A 134 2.36 -5.06 11.67
N LEU A 135 3.34 -5.58 10.91
CA LEU A 135 3.18 -5.84 9.47
C LEU A 135 2.10 -6.90 9.18
N ILE A 136 1.87 -7.81 10.12
CA ILE A 136 0.90 -8.91 10.01
C ILE A 136 -0.37 -8.59 10.80
N SER A 137 -0.22 -8.16 12.05
CA SER A 137 -1.35 -7.91 12.96
C SER A 137 -2.10 -6.61 12.68
N GLY A 138 -1.43 -5.61 12.09
CA GLY A 138 -2.04 -4.32 11.73
C GLY A 138 -2.62 -4.28 10.32
N CYS A 139 -2.53 -5.38 9.57
CA CYS A 139 -2.96 -5.47 8.16
C CYS A 139 -3.97 -6.60 7.97
N THR A 140 -4.80 -6.48 6.95
CA THR A 140 -5.51 -7.63 6.37
C THR A 140 -4.62 -8.26 5.32
N ILE A 141 -4.48 -9.59 5.34
CA ILE A 141 -3.65 -10.32 4.39
C ILE A 141 -4.50 -10.73 3.20
N ASP A 142 -4.04 -10.37 2.00
CA ASP A 142 -4.59 -10.84 0.73
C ASP A 142 -3.53 -11.68 0.00
N TRP A 143 -3.90 -12.91 -0.37
CA TRP A 143 -2.97 -13.85 -1.01
C TRP A 143 -3.20 -13.89 -2.51
N PHE A 144 -2.18 -13.45 -3.25
CA PHE A 144 -2.17 -13.51 -4.70
C PHE A 144 -1.80 -14.92 -5.15
N GLN A 145 -2.83 -15.70 -5.49
CA GLN A 145 -2.65 -17.04 -6.03
C GLN A 145 -2.24 -16.98 -7.52
N PRO A 146 -1.57 -18.02 -8.03
CA PRO A 146 -1.38 -18.18 -9.46
C PRO A 146 -2.72 -18.08 -10.20
N TRP A 147 -2.70 -17.51 -11.40
CA TRP A 147 -3.89 -17.38 -12.20
C TRP A 147 -4.43 -18.77 -12.59
N PRO A 148 -5.72 -19.06 -12.35
CA PRO A 148 -6.32 -20.30 -12.85
C PRO A 148 -6.38 -20.26 -14.37
N LYS A 149 -6.46 -21.43 -14.99
CA LYS A 149 -6.48 -21.56 -16.45
C LYS A 149 -7.57 -20.74 -17.10
N GLU A 150 -8.75 -20.68 -16.48
CA GLU A 150 -9.89 -19.91 -16.95
C GLU A 150 -9.58 -18.41 -17.01
N ALA A 151 -8.85 -17.89 -16.02
CA ALA A 151 -8.45 -16.50 -15.99
C ALA A 151 -7.38 -16.20 -17.04
N LEU A 152 -6.46 -17.14 -17.31
CA LEU A 152 -5.50 -17.01 -18.41
C LEU A 152 -6.19 -16.97 -19.79
N VAL A 153 -7.25 -17.77 -19.97
CA VAL A 153 -8.06 -17.73 -21.20
C VAL A 153 -8.82 -16.41 -21.31
N ALA A 154 -9.45 -15.93 -20.22
CA ALA A 154 -10.15 -14.64 -20.22
C ALA A 154 -9.22 -13.45 -20.54
N VAL A 155 -7.96 -13.50 -20.08
CA VAL A 155 -6.94 -12.50 -20.46
C VAL A 155 -6.60 -12.60 -21.94
N ALA A 156 -6.45 -13.81 -22.48
CA ALA A 156 -6.21 -14.00 -23.90
C ALA A 156 -7.38 -13.48 -24.75
N GLU A 157 -8.63 -13.76 -24.35
CA GLU A 157 -9.85 -13.23 -24.96
C GLU A 157 -9.83 -11.69 -24.99
N HIS A 158 -9.56 -11.06 -23.84
CA HIS A 158 -9.52 -9.60 -23.75
C HIS A 158 -8.41 -8.97 -24.60
N PHE A 159 -7.20 -9.53 -24.58
CA PHE A 159 -6.08 -8.99 -25.38
C PHE A 159 -6.25 -9.20 -26.89
N LEU A 160 -6.96 -10.25 -27.30
CA LEU A 160 -7.23 -10.55 -28.70
C LEU A 160 -8.52 -9.93 -29.22
N GLU A 161 -9.33 -9.29 -28.36
CA GLU A 161 -10.60 -8.65 -28.74
C GLU A 161 -10.40 -7.62 -29.86
N ASP A 162 -9.48 -6.68 -29.65
CA ASP A 162 -9.17 -5.58 -30.59
C ASP A 162 -8.20 -5.96 -31.71
N TYR A 163 -7.72 -7.21 -31.73
CA TYR A 163 -6.79 -7.68 -32.74
C TYR A 163 -7.53 -8.23 -33.95
N GLU A 164 -7.45 -7.53 -35.09
CA GLU A 164 -8.02 -8.01 -36.36
C GLU A 164 -7.31 -9.28 -36.83
N MET A 165 -8.01 -10.41 -36.71
CA MET A 165 -7.57 -11.70 -37.22
C MET A 165 -8.37 -12.10 -38.46
N ILE A 166 -7.65 -12.49 -39.52
CA ILE A 166 -8.23 -13.18 -40.67
C ILE A 166 -8.43 -14.65 -40.29
N SER A 167 -9.40 -14.94 -39.43
CA SER A 167 -9.73 -16.29 -38.95
C SER A 167 -11.22 -16.41 -38.67
N THR A 168 -11.71 -17.65 -38.51
CA THR A 168 -13.08 -17.87 -38.04
C THR A 168 -13.14 -17.69 -36.52
N VAL A 169 -14.35 -17.45 -36.01
CA VAL A 169 -14.60 -17.28 -34.57
C VAL A 169 -14.14 -18.51 -33.78
N GLU A 170 -14.29 -19.70 -34.35
CA GLU A 170 -13.88 -20.96 -33.73
C GLU A 170 -12.36 -21.09 -33.63
N VAL A 171 -11.63 -20.62 -34.65
CA VAL A 171 -10.16 -20.62 -34.64
C VAL A 171 -9.62 -19.63 -33.62
N LYS A 172 -10.23 -18.44 -33.52
CA LYS A 172 -9.89 -17.44 -32.50
C LYS A 172 -10.10 -18.00 -31.09
N ALA A 173 -11.26 -18.60 -30.81
CA ALA A 173 -11.55 -19.23 -29.52
C ALA A 173 -10.59 -20.40 -29.18
N SER A 174 -10.16 -21.15 -30.20
CA SER A 174 -9.19 -22.24 -30.02
C SER A 174 -7.80 -21.71 -29.70
N LEU A 175 -7.41 -20.59 -30.31
CA LEU A 175 -6.16 -19.90 -30.01
C LEU A 175 -6.13 -19.35 -28.58
N GLU A 176 -7.20 -18.69 -28.12
CA GLU A 176 -7.30 -18.15 -26.76
C GLU A 176 -7.13 -19.25 -25.70
N LYS A 177 -7.82 -20.39 -25.90
CA LYS A 177 -7.64 -21.60 -25.07
C LYS A 177 -6.24 -22.18 -25.16
N GLY A 178 -5.65 -22.15 -26.35
CA GLY A 178 -4.27 -22.55 -26.60
C GLY A 178 -3.28 -21.72 -25.80
N MET A 179 -3.40 -20.39 -25.83
CA MET A 179 -2.56 -19.45 -25.07
C MET A 179 -2.65 -19.72 -23.58
N GLY A 180 -3.87 -19.84 -23.03
CA GLY A 180 -4.05 -20.18 -21.62
C GLY A 180 -3.40 -21.51 -21.23
N SER A 181 -3.51 -22.51 -22.11
CA SER A 181 -2.86 -23.82 -21.89
C SER A 181 -1.33 -23.75 -21.98
N ILE A 182 -0.77 -22.95 -22.89
CA ILE A 182 0.68 -22.78 -23.03
C ILE A 182 1.26 -22.12 -21.78
N HIS A 183 0.64 -21.05 -21.28
CA HIS A 183 1.08 -20.37 -20.06
C HIS A 183 1.06 -21.29 -18.83
N ASP A 184 0.00 -22.08 -18.67
CA ASP A 184 -0.12 -23.07 -17.59
C ASP A 184 0.98 -24.14 -17.68
N HIS A 185 1.23 -24.71 -18.87
CA HIS A 185 2.32 -25.68 -19.06
C HIS A 185 3.70 -25.09 -18.78
N VAL A 186 3.97 -23.86 -19.20
CA VAL A 186 5.25 -23.19 -18.92
C VAL A 186 5.43 -23.02 -17.41
N ALA A 187 4.38 -22.61 -16.69
CA ALA A 187 4.43 -22.48 -15.23
C ALA A 187 4.74 -23.82 -14.54
N GLN A 188 4.12 -24.92 -14.99
CA GLN A 188 4.40 -26.26 -14.47
C GLN A 188 5.84 -26.70 -14.77
N LEU A 189 6.31 -26.52 -16.02
CA LEU A 189 7.68 -26.86 -16.42
C LEU A 189 8.74 -26.05 -15.65
N CYS A 190 8.47 -24.78 -15.34
CA CYS A 190 9.37 -23.97 -14.50
C CYS A 190 9.52 -24.57 -13.10
N ASN A 191 8.45 -25.10 -12.51
CA ASN A 191 8.50 -25.78 -11.21
C ASN A 191 9.30 -27.09 -11.30
N ASP A 192 9.06 -27.90 -12.34
CA ASP A 192 9.79 -29.16 -12.57
C ASP A 192 11.29 -28.92 -12.77
N TYR A 193 11.64 -27.84 -13.48
CA TYR A 193 13.03 -27.45 -13.69
C TYR A 193 13.69 -26.98 -12.38
N PHE A 194 13.00 -26.20 -11.56
CA PHE A 194 13.53 -25.71 -10.28
C PHE A 194 13.78 -26.82 -9.25
N GLN A 195 13.02 -27.93 -9.33
CA GLN A 195 13.18 -29.07 -8.43
C GLN A 195 14.32 -30.04 -8.82
N ARG A 196 14.89 -29.89 -10.03
CA ARG A 196 16.02 -30.69 -10.53
C ARG A 196 17.35 -30.02 -10.21
#